data_AF-A0A382FB30-F1
#
_entry.id   AF-A0A382FB30-F1
#
_cell.length_a   1.000
_cell.length_b   1.000
_cell.length_c   1.000
_cell.angle_alpha   90.00
_cell.angle_beta   90.00
_cell.angle_gamma   90.00
#
_symmetry.space_group_name_H-M   'P 1'
#
loop_
_entity.id
_entity.type
_entity.pdbx_description
1 polymer ?
#
loop_
_entity_poly.entity_id
_entity_poly.type
_entity_poly.pdbx_seq_one_letter_code
_entity_poly.pdbx_strand_id
1 'polypeptide(L)'
;MALQLSLSVRIVESACKTKLNIPFEDLVNIAAETGYDAVCMRASAGGVQTPPEELCRMRKIVEARDLHVSMVTADSKVPLNGD
;
A
#
# COMPACT_ATOMS: atom_id res chain seq x y z
N MET A 1 10.16 -1.03 -23.94
CA MET A 1 9.24 -0.64 -22.85
C MET A 1 10.09 -0.12 -21.71
N ALA A 2 9.68 0.96 -21.05
CA ALA A 2 10.33 1.41 -19.82
C ALA A 2 10.09 0.37 -18.71
N LEU A 3 11.01 0.26 -17.75
CA LEU A 3 10.87 -0.61 -16.59
C LEU A 3 9.76 -0.06 -15.69
N GLN A 4 8.77 -0.88 -15.37
CA GLN A 4 7.70 -0.50 -14.44
C GLN A 4 8.09 -0.82 -13.00
N LEU A 5 7.95 0.16 -12.11
CA LEU A 5 8.30 0.04 -10.70
C LEU A 5 7.06 0.15 -9.82
N SER A 6 7.04 -0.63 -8.73
CA SER A 6 5.98 -0.57 -7.73
C SER A 6 6.51 -0.36 -6.32
N LEU A 7 5.99 0.66 -5.63
CA LEU A 7 6.37 0.97 -4.25
C LEU A 7 5.53 0.15 -3.27
N SER A 8 6.18 -0.67 -2.43
CA SER A 8 5.48 -1.46 -1.42
C SER A 8 5.19 -0.65 -0.17
N VAL A 9 3.95 -0.74 0.35
CA VAL A 9 3.58 -0.12 1.64
C VAL A 9 4.43 -0.61 2.81
N ARG A 10 5.14 -1.73 2.65
CA ARG A 10 6.08 -2.29 3.63
C ARG A 10 7.10 -1.28 4.12
N ILE A 11 7.55 -0.35 3.27
CA ILE A 11 8.58 0.63 3.64
C ILE A 11 8.14 1.62 4.74
N VAL A 12 6.82 1.76 4.93
CA VAL A 12 6.23 2.63 5.95
C VAL A 12 5.40 1.86 6.97
N GLU A 13 5.47 0.52 6.96
CA GLU A 13 4.84 -0.29 8.01
C GLU A 13 5.53 -0.07 9.35
N SER A 14 4.72 -0.01 10.41
CA SER A 14 5.21 -0.08 11.78
C SER A 14 5.83 -1.45 12.11
N ALA A 15 6.61 -1.50 13.19
CA ALA A 15 7.26 -2.74 13.64
C ALA A 15 6.27 -3.89 13.91
N CYS A 16 5.04 -3.59 14.34
CA CYS A 16 4.00 -4.59 14.56
C CYS A 16 3.36 -5.13 13.26
N LYS A 17 3.73 -4.60 12.09
CA LYS A 17 3.28 -5.04 10.75
C LYS A 17 1.76 -4.96 10.49
N THR A 18 0.99 -4.31 11.36
CA THR A 18 -0.48 -4.21 11.25
C THR A 18 -1.00 -2.81 10.97
N LYS A 19 -0.12 -1.80 10.98
CA LYS A 19 -0.46 -0.41 10.67
C LYS A 19 0.70 0.31 9.98
N LEU A 20 0.38 1.38 9.27
CA LEU A 20 1.37 2.29 8.68
C LEU A 20 1.82 3.35 9.71
N ASN A 21 3.06 3.81 9.59
CA ASN A 21 3.61 4.93 10.36
C ASN A 21 3.19 6.30 9.81
N ILE A 22 2.76 6.35 8.55
CA ILE A 22 2.25 7.55 7.88
C ILE A 22 0.91 7.25 7.21
N PRO A 23 0.07 8.27 6.93
CA PRO A 23 -1.11 8.13 6.10
C PRO A 23 -0.83 7.43 4.77
N PHE A 24 -1.77 6.58 4.32
CA PHE A 24 -1.65 5.88 3.03
C PHE A 24 -1.50 6.86 1.85
N GLU A 25 -2.23 7.98 1.89
CA GLU A 25 -2.17 9.03 0.86
C GLU A 25 -0.77 9.64 0.72
N ASP A 26 -0.04 9.81 1.82
CA ASP A 26 1.33 10.35 1.77
C ASP A 26 2.27 9.40 1.02
N LEU A 27 2.13 8.08 1.22
CA LEU A 27 2.91 7.10 0.46
C LEU A 27 2.55 7.11 -1.03
N VAL A 28 1.27 7.25 -1.38
CA VAL A 28 0.83 7.35 -2.79
C VAL A 28 1.40 8.60 -3.44
N ASN A 29 1.38 9.74 -2.74
CA ASN A 29 1.97 10.98 -3.23
C ASN A 29 3.49 10.81 -3.47
N ILE A 30 4.21 10.22 -2.52
CA ILE A 30 5.65 9.93 -2.67
C ILE A 30 5.91 9.02 -3.88
N ALA A 31 5.10 7.97 -4.07
CA ALA A 31 5.25 7.06 -5.21
C ALA A 31 5.13 7.80 -6.56
N ALA A 32 4.09 8.64 -6.69
CA ALA A 32 3.87 9.41 -7.91
C ALA A 32 4.98 10.45 -8.16
N GLU A 33 5.36 11.20 -7.12
CA GLU A 33 6.39 12.24 -7.21
C GLU A 33 7.78 11.68 -7.51
N THR A 34 8.04 10.43 -7.17
CA THR A 34 9.32 9.75 -7.43
C THR A 34 9.32 8.88 -8.69
N GLY A 35 8.23 8.88 -9.46
CA GLY A 35 8.15 8.23 -10.77
C GLY A 35 7.88 6.72 -10.73
N TYR A 36 7.28 6.20 -9.65
CA TYR A 36 6.73 4.85 -9.66
C TYR A 36 5.45 4.78 -10.51
N ASP A 37 5.12 3.58 -10.99
CA ASP A 37 3.91 3.33 -11.78
C ASP A 37 2.78 2.75 -10.92
N ALA A 38 3.11 2.16 -9.77
CA ALA A 38 2.16 1.40 -8.97
C ALA A 38 2.50 1.36 -7.48
N VAL A 39 1.51 0.96 -6.68
CA VAL A 39 1.70 0.60 -5.27
C VAL A 39 1.42 -0.88 -5.02
N CYS A 40 2.23 -1.49 -4.16
CA CYS A 40 2.07 -2.87 -3.71
C CYS A 40 1.49 -2.89 -2.29
N MET A 41 0.27 -3.41 -2.18
CA MET A 41 -0.58 -3.33 -1.00
C MET A 41 -0.34 -4.49 -0.02
N ARG A 42 -0.51 -4.19 1.26
CA ARG A 42 -0.56 -5.15 2.37
C ARG A 42 -1.73 -4.81 3.28
N ALA A 43 -2.18 -5.79 4.06
CA ALA A 43 -3.31 -5.64 4.97
C ALA A 43 -3.12 -4.57 6.05
N SER A 44 -1.88 -4.18 6.34
CA SER A 44 -1.54 -3.03 7.20
C SER A 44 -2.04 -1.68 6.66
N ALA A 45 -2.27 -1.58 5.34
CA ALA A 45 -2.87 -0.43 4.68
C ALA A 45 -4.35 -0.68 4.37
N GLY A 46 -4.65 -1.80 3.72
CA GLY A 46 -6.00 -2.22 3.37
C GLY A 46 -6.03 -3.73 3.09
N GLY A 47 -6.92 -4.44 3.77
CA GLY A 47 -7.04 -5.90 3.72
C GLY A 47 -8.49 -6.36 3.57
N VAL A 48 -8.74 -7.66 3.73
CA VAL A 48 -10.09 -8.23 3.54
C VAL A 48 -11.09 -7.82 4.63
N GLN A 49 -10.59 -7.41 5.80
CA GLN A 49 -11.42 -6.86 6.88
C GLN A 49 -11.66 -5.35 6.74
N THR A 50 -11.02 -4.69 5.77
CA THR A 50 -11.25 -3.27 5.51
C THR A 50 -12.61 -3.07 4.83
N PRO A 51 -13.46 -2.15 5.32
CA PRO A 51 -14.78 -1.94 4.74
C PRO A 51 -14.73 -1.63 3.22
N PRO A 52 -15.69 -2.11 2.41
CA PRO A 52 -15.68 -1.86 0.96
C PRO A 52 -15.65 -0.37 0.57
N GLU A 53 -16.32 0.49 1.33
CA GLU A 53 -16.31 1.94 1.14
C GLU A 53 -14.93 2.55 1.37
N GLU A 54 -14.19 2.01 2.33
CA GLU A 54 -12.81 2.40 2.65
C GLU A 54 -11.88 1.99 1.51
N LEU A 55 -11.99 0.74 1.03
CA LEU A 55 -11.24 0.26 -0.14
C LEU A 55 -11.55 1.07 -1.40
N CYS A 56 -12.82 1.45 -1.61
CA CYS A 56 -13.21 2.35 -2.69
C CYS A 56 -12.55 3.72 -2.57
N ARG A 57 -12.45 4.29 -1.35
CA ARG A 57 -11.74 5.56 -1.14
C ARG A 57 -10.25 5.41 -1.44
N MET A 58 -9.62 4.35 -0.94
CA MET A 58 -8.19 4.08 -1.17
C MET A 58 -7.89 3.93 -2.66
N ARG A 59 -8.73 3.22 -3.41
CA ARG A 59 -8.62 3.11 -4.87
C ARG A 59 -8.63 4.48 -5.54
N LYS A 60 -9.58 5.35 -5.18
CA LYS A 60 -9.66 6.71 -5.73
C LYS A 60 -8.41 7.54 -5.47
N ILE A 61 -7.80 7.39 -4.30
CA ILE A 61 -6.53 8.07 -3.95
C ILE A 61 -5.40 7.64 -4.89
N VAL A 62 -5.28 6.33 -5.15
CA VAL A 62 -4.26 5.77 -6.05
C VAL A 62 -4.49 6.22 -7.50
N GLU A 63 -5.71 6.07 -8.01
CA GLU A 63 -6.06 6.43 -9.38
C GLU A 63 -5.97 7.94 -9.65
N ALA A 64 -6.23 8.79 -8.63
CA ALA A 64 -6.08 10.24 -8.75
C ALA A 64 -4.62 10.71 -8.93
N ARG A 65 -3.66 9.81 -8.73
CA ARG A 65 -2.22 10.07 -8.92
C ARG A 65 -1.63 9.33 -10.11
N ASP A 66 -2.49 8.85 -11.03
CA ASP A 66 -2.11 8.06 -12.20
C ASP A 66 -1.33 6.76 -11.84
N LEU A 67 -1.48 6.28 -10.60
CA LEU A 67 -0.93 5.03 -10.13
C LEU A 67 -1.98 3.92 -10.22
N HIS A 68 -1.53 2.67 -10.15
CA HIS A 68 -2.41 1.50 -9.98
C HIS A 68 -1.93 0.59 -8.85
N VAL A 69 -2.78 -0.32 -8.40
CA VAL A 69 -2.39 -1.37 -7.45
C VAL A 69 -1.84 -2.56 -8.24
N SER A 70 -0.57 -2.89 -8.05
CA SER A 70 0.11 -3.98 -8.78
C SER A 70 -0.01 -5.34 -8.09
N MET A 71 -0.18 -5.34 -6.77
CA MET A 71 -0.22 -6.54 -5.93
C MET A 71 -0.99 -6.24 -4.64
N VAL A 72 -1.74 -7.24 -4.18
CA VAL A 72 -2.37 -7.22 -2.85
C VAL A 72 -1.90 -8.45 -2.10
N THR A 73 -1.31 -8.24 -0.92
CA THR A 73 -0.86 -9.32 -0.03
C THR A 73 -1.98 -9.71 0.93
N ALA A 74 -2.13 -11.02 1.17
CA ALA A 74 -3.14 -11.56 2.08
C ALA A 74 -3.07 -11.00 3.51
N ASP A 75 -4.17 -11.16 4.24
CA ASP A 75 -4.35 -10.64 5.60
C ASP A 75 -3.39 -11.26 6.63
N SER A 76 -3.34 -10.61 7.78
CA SER A 76 -2.41 -10.85 8.87
C SER A 76 -2.60 -12.22 9.55
N LYS A 77 -1.86 -13.21 9.05
CA LYS A 77 -1.31 -14.35 9.82
C LYS A 77 0.20 -14.49 9.60
N VAL A 78 0.88 -13.36 9.41
CA VAL A 78 2.32 -13.28 9.17
C VAL A 78 3.06 -13.60 10.47
N PRO A 79 4.04 -14.52 10.49
CA PRO A 79 4.96 -14.62 11.60
C PRO A 79 5.57 -13.23 11.87
N LEU A 80 5.46 -12.76 13.12
CA LEU A 80 6.32 -11.69 13.58
C LEU A 80 7.73 -12.27 13.55
N ASN A 81 8.67 -11.57 12.91
CA ASN A 81 10.07 -11.96 13.02
C ASN A 81 10.50 -11.42 14.39
N GLY A 82 10.17 -12.16 15.44
CA GLY A 82 10.63 -11.94 16.80
C GLY A 82 11.37 -13.19 17.24
N ASP A 83 12.49 -13.00 17.93
CA ASP A 83 13.24 -14.07 18.59
C ASP A 83 12.38 -14.84 19.61
#